data_AF-A0A1J0VK01-F1
#
_entry.id   AF-A0A1J0VK01-F1
#
_cell.length_a   1.000
_cell.length_b   1.000
_cell.length_c   1.000
_cell.angle_alpha   90.00
_cell.angle_beta   90.00
_cell.angle_gamma   90.00
#
_symmetry.space_group_name_H-M   'P 1'
#
loop_
_entity.id
_entity.type
_entity.pdbx_description
1 polymer ?
#
loop_
_entity_poly.entity_id
_entity_poly.type
_entity_poly.pdbx_seq_one_letter_code
_entity_poly.pdbx_strand_id
1 'polypeptide(L)'
;MQSIVFIAYLVLGLFQLAAVMAGLEDWVGLHWIIAAPLALFIAYMPLIGTVIGMFGAVTAWHWSWLEAGGLFFGPFLVIAVIAMGAGVLENFSNRS
;
A
#
# COMPACT_ATOMS: atom_id res chain seq x y z
N MET A 1 -18.88 -0.22 -12.73
CA MET A 1 -18.43 -0.12 -11.32
C MET A 1 -17.20 -0.97 -11.04
N GLN A 2 -17.21 -2.27 -11.37
CA GLN A 2 -16.05 -3.17 -11.14
C GLN A 2 -14.76 -2.72 -11.84
N SER A 3 -14.83 -2.20 -13.07
CA SER A 3 -13.65 -1.74 -13.83
C SER A 3 -12.91 -0.57 -13.18
N ILE A 4 -13.63 0.34 -12.51
CA ILE A 4 -13.03 1.50 -11.84
C ILE A 4 -12.22 1.05 -10.63
N VAL A 5 -12.78 0.15 -9.82
CA VAL A 5 -12.09 -0.43 -8.65
C VAL A 5 -10.84 -1.20 -9.08
N PHE A 6 -10.94 -1.97 -10.17
CA PHE A 6 -9.80 -2.70 -10.72
C PHE A 6 -8.69 -1.76 -11.19
N ILE A 7 -9.02 -0.68 -11.92
CA ILE A 7 -8.05 0.33 -12.35
C ILE A 7 -7.42 1.02 -11.15
N ALA A 8 -8.21 1.40 -10.14
CA ALA A 8 -7.70 2.02 -8.92
C ALA A 8 -6.73 1.09 -8.16
N TYR A 9 -7.04 -0.22 -8.10
CA TYR A 9 -6.17 -1.21 -7.49
C TYR A 9 -4.84 -1.36 -8.25
N LEU A 10 -4.88 -1.39 -9.59
CA LEU A 10 -3.66 -1.42 -10.41
C LEU A 10 -2.80 -0.17 -10.19
N VAL A 11 -3.41 1.02 -10.20
CA VAL A 11 -2.70 2.28 -9.94
C VAL A 11 -2.06 2.23 -8.56
N LEU A 12 -2.81 1.87 -7.52
CA LEU A 12 -2.29 1.76 -6.16
C LEU A 12 -1.10 0.77 -6.08
N GLY A 13 -1.22 -0.40 -6.71
CA GLY A 13 -0.14 -1.38 -6.75
C GLY A 13 1.12 -0.87 -7.46
N LEU A 14 0.97 -0.11 -8.55
CA LEU A 14 2.10 0.53 -9.24
C LEU A 14 2.78 1.58 -8.36
N PHE A 15 2.02 2.39 -7.61
CA PHE A 15 2.58 3.34 -6.65
C PHE A 15 3.31 2.62 -5.51
N GLN A 16 2.74 1.53 -4.96
CA GLN A 16 3.40 0.73 -3.93
C GLN A 16 4.72 0.13 -4.45
N LEU A 17 4.73 -0.39 -5.68
CA LEU A 17 5.94 -0.93 -6.29
C LEU A 17 6.99 0.15 -6.54
N ALA A 18 6.57 1.32 -7.04
CA ALA A 18 7.46 2.46 -7.24
C ALA A 18 8.07 2.96 -5.93
N ALA A 19 7.29 2.96 -4.85
CA ALA A 19 7.78 3.30 -3.51
C ALA A 19 8.80 2.27 -2.98
N VAL A 20 8.58 0.97 -3.21
CA VAL A 20 9.56 -0.09 -2.86
C VAL A 20 10.85 0.08 -3.66
N MET A 21 10.75 0.35 -4.95
CA MET A 21 11.90 0.59 -5.82
C MET A 21 12.71 1.79 -5.34
N ALA A 22 12.04 2.92 -5.06
CA ALA A 22 12.69 4.11 -4.50
C ALA A 22 13.35 3.82 -3.14
N GLY A 23 12.70 3.03 -2.27
CA GLY A 23 13.28 2.62 -1.00
C GLY A 23 14.53 1.76 -1.16
N LEU A 24 14.59 0.90 -2.18
CA LEU A 24 15.81 0.12 -2.49
C LEU A 24 16.93 0.98 -3.05
N GLU A 25 16.60 1.97 -3.89
CA GLU A 25 17.57 2.92 -4.44
C GLU A 25 18.18 3.78 -3.32
N ASP A 26 17.35 4.38 -2.47
CA ASP A 26 17.81 5.27 -1.40
C ASP A 26 18.49 4.52 -0.25
N TRP A 27 17.95 3.37 0.17
CA TRP A 27 18.47 2.66 1.33
C TRP A 27 19.69 1.82 1.01
N VAL A 28 19.67 1.12 -0.12
CA VAL A 28 20.75 0.18 -0.50
C VAL A 28 21.74 0.84 -1.48
N GLY A 29 21.41 1.99 -2.06
CA GLY A 29 22.23 2.64 -3.08
C GLY A 29 22.23 1.89 -4.41
N LEU A 30 21.22 1.04 -4.65
CA LEU A 30 21.13 0.23 -5.86
C LEU A 30 20.74 1.09 -7.05
N HIS A 31 21.35 0.84 -8.21
CA HIS A 31 20.92 1.46 -9.44
C HIS A 31 19.55 0.91 -9.87
N TRP A 32 18.70 1.75 -10.48
CA TRP A 32 17.32 1.44 -10.85
C TRP A 32 17.15 0.13 -11.65
N ILE A 33 18.13 -0.22 -12.48
CA ILE A 33 18.16 -1.45 -13.29
C ILE A 33 18.12 -2.71 -12.43
N ILE A 34 18.77 -2.69 -11.26
CA ILE A 34 18.82 -3.82 -10.32
C ILE A 34 17.70 -3.70 -9.28
N ALA A 35 17.36 -2.48 -8.88
CA ALA A 35 16.28 -2.21 -7.94
C ALA A 35 14.91 -2.67 -8.49
N ALA A 36 14.64 -2.48 -9.78
CA ALA A 36 13.36 -2.85 -10.40
C ALA A 36 13.02 -4.36 -10.31
N PRO A 37 13.88 -5.30 -10.75
CA PRO A 37 13.59 -6.73 -10.60
C PRO A 37 13.54 -7.15 -9.13
N LEU A 38 14.40 -6.60 -8.26
CA LEU A 38 14.36 -6.89 -6.82
C LEU A 38 13.06 -6.39 -6.17
N ALA A 39 12.58 -5.22 -6.55
CA ALA A 39 11.34 -4.64 -6.03
C ALA A 39 10.14 -5.54 -6.33
N LEU A 40 10.10 -6.21 -7.49
CA LEU A 40 9.04 -7.19 -7.80
C LEU A 40 9.01 -8.36 -6.81
N PHE A 41 10.18 -8.90 -6.45
CA PHE A 41 10.26 -9.99 -5.46
C PHE A 41 9.99 -9.50 -4.04
N ILE A 42 10.51 -8.33 -3.69
CA ILE A 42 10.39 -7.75 -2.35
C ILE A 42 8.96 -7.27 -2.06
N ALA A 43 8.29 -6.67 -3.05
CA ALA A 43 6.89 -6.27 -2.92
C ALA A 43 5.95 -7.47 -2.71
N TYR A 44 6.35 -8.67 -3.12
CA TYR A 44 5.59 -9.90 -2.83
C TYR A 44 5.67 -10.30 -1.35
N MET A 45 6.70 -9.85 -0.62
CA MET A 45 6.82 -10.07 0.80
C MET A 45 6.08 -8.97 1.56
N PRO A 46 4.92 -9.26 2.19
CA PRO A 46 4.03 -8.21 2.68
C PRO A 46 4.66 -7.31 3.74
N LEU A 47 5.46 -7.87 4.66
CA LEU A 47 6.10 -7.07 5.70
C LEU A 47 7.32 -6.30 5.18
N ILE A 48 8.23 -6.97 4.48
CA ILE A 48 9.49 -6.38 4.02
C ILE A 48 9.21 -5.33 2.94
N GLY A 49 8.36 -5.65 1.97
CA GLY A 49 7.93 -4.71 0.93
C GLY A 49 7.25 -3.48 1.53
N THR A 50 6.40 -3.65 2.54
CA THR A 50 5.75 -2.49 3.19
C THR A 50 6.77 -1.59 3.90
N VAL A 51 7.71 -2.14 4.66
CA VAL A 51 8.71 -1.33 5.36
C VAL A 51 9.61 -0.58 4.39
N ILE A 52 10.14 -1.27 3.38
CA ILE A 52 11.03 -0.67 2.37
C ILE A 52 10.26 0.36 1.52
N GLY A 53 9.02 0.04 1.14
CA GLY A 53 8.19 0.95 0.37
C GLY A 53 7.76 2.19 1.14
N MET A 54 7.40 2.05 2.42
CA MET A 54 7.12 3.21 3.27
C MET A 54 8.36 4.07 3.46
N PHE A 55 9.53 3.46 3.67
CA PHE A 55 10.79 4.19 3.75
C PHE A 55 11.06 4.96 2.45
N GLY A 56 10.92 4.32 1.28
CA GLY A 56 11.09 4.97 -0.01
C GLY A 56 10.12 6.11 -0.27
N ALA A 57 8.85 5.98 0.12
CA ALA A 57 7.88 7.07 0.02
C ALA A 57 8.27 8.27 0.91
N VAL A 58 8.84 8.02 2.10
CA VAL A 58 9.29 9.07 3.01
C VAL A 58 10.57 9.74 2.52
N THR A 59 11.56 8.96 2.06
CA THR A 59 12.88 9.50 1.68
C THR A 59 12.89 10.10 0.29
N ALA A 60 12.36 9.38 -0.70
CA ALA A 60 12.41 9.79 -2.11
C ALA A 60 11.26 10.71 -2.49
N TRP A 61 10.05 10.47 -1.96
CA TRP A 61 8.87 11.28 -2.28
C TRP A 61 8.56 12.36 -1.25
N HIS A 62 9.33 12.39 -0.16
CA HIS A 62 9.19 13.35 0.94
C HIS A 62 7.81 13.33 1.59
N TRP A 63 7.13 12.18 1.56
CA TRP A 63 5.85 12.02 2.23
C TRP A 63 6.03 11.90 3.74
N SER A 64 4.99 12.24 4.48
CA SER A 64 4.94 11.91 5.90
C SER A 64 4.81 10.40 6.09
N TRP A 65 5.26 9.88 7.24
CA TRP A 65 5.09 8.47 7.61
C TRP A 65 3.62 8.01 7.58
N LEU A 66 2.69 8.93 7.84
CA LEU A 66 1.26 8.65 7.85
C LEU A 66 0.71 8.51 6.42
N GLU A 67 1.14 9.36 5.49
CA GLU A 67 0.80 9.23 4.06
C GLU A 67 1.39 7.97 3.44
N ALA A 68 2.66 7.67 3.77
CA ALA A 68 3.31 6.42 3.37
C ALA A 68 2.57 5.20 3.93
N GLY A 69 2.17 5.23 5.21
CA GLY A 69 1.35 4.18 5.82
C GLY A 69 -0.02 4.06 5.14
N GLY A 70 -0.63 5.18 4.76
CA GLY A 70 -1.89 5.21 4.01
C GLY A 70 -1.79 4.52 2.65
N LEU A 71 -0.66 4.61 1.95
CA LEU A 71 -0.45 3.93 0.67
C LEU A 71 -0.50 2.40 0.80
N PHE A 72 0.07 1.85 1.87
CA PHE A 72 0.16 0.40 2.09
C PHE A 72 -1.04 -0.17 2.85
N PHE A 73 -1.53 0.54 3.86
CA PHE A 73 -2.61 0.07 4.74
C PHE A 73 -3.98 0.67 4.40
N GLY A 74 -4.05 1.67 3.52
CA GLY A 74 -5.29 2.37 3.17
C GLY A 74 -6.43 1.45 2.72
N PRO A 75 -6.20 0.52 1.76
CA PRO A 75 -7.24 -0.43 1.35
C PRO A 75 -7.75 -1.29 2.51
N PHE A 76 -6.86 -1.74 3.39
CA PHE A 76 -7.23 -2.53 4.56
C PHE A 76 -8.07 -1.73 5.55
N LEU A 77 -7.69 -0.46 5.81
CA LEU A 77 -8.46 0.45 6.66
C LEU A 77 -9.87 0.69 6.11
N VAL A 78 -10.01 0.92 4.80
CA VAL A 78 -11.32 1.12 4.17
C VAL A 78 -12.20 -0.13 4.33
N ILE A 79 -11.66 -1.32 4.06
CA ILE A 79 -12.39 -2.59 4.21
C ILE A 79 -12.81 -2.79 5.67
N ALA A 80 -11.89 -2.55 6.62
CA ALA A 80 -12.18 -2.69 8.05
C ALA A 80 -13.31 -1.76 8.50
N VAL A 81 -13.30 -0.49 8.07
CA VAL A 81 -14.35 0.49 8.40
C VAL A 81 -15.70 0.06 7.84
N ILE A 82 -15.75 -0.39 6.58
CA ILE A 82 -16.99 -0.87 5.96
C ILE A 82 -17.52 -2.11 6.68
N ALA A 83 -16.66 -3.08 6.98
CA ALA A 83 -17.04 -4.32 7.66
C ALA A 83 -17.57 -4.06 9.08
N MET A 84 -16.90 -3.19 9.84
CA MET A 84 -17.37 -2.79 11.17
C MET A 84 -18.72 -2.06 11.10
N GLY A 85 -18.89 -1.13 10.15
CA GLY A 85 -20.15 -0.42 9.96
C GLY A 85 -21.30 -1.37 9.61
N ALA A 86 -21.07 -2.31 8.70
CA ALA A 86 -22.06 -3.33 8.33
C ALA A 86 -22.46 -4.20 9.53
N GLY A 87 -21.50 -4.68 10.32
CA GLY A 87 -21.78 -5.48 11.51
C GLY A 87 -22.54 -4.71 12.60
N VAL A 88 -22.26 -3.42 12.77
CA VAL A 88 -23.01 -2.55 13.69
C VAL A 88 -24.45 -2.39 13.21
N LEU A 89 -24.67 -2.14 11.91
CA LEU A 89 -26.01 -1.99 11.33
C LEU A 89 -26.82 -3.30 11.43
N GLU A 90 -26.20 -4.45 11.18
CA GLU A 90 -26.84 -5.76 11.32
C GLU A 90 -27.30 -6.02 12.77
N ASN A 91 -26.46 -5.67 13.75
CA ASN A 91 -26.82 -5.76 15.16
C ASN A 91 -28.02 -4.87 15.55
N PHE A 92 -28.21 -3.73 14.89
CA PHE A 92 -29.40 -2.90 15.10
C PHE A 92 -30.63 -3.48 14.42
N SER A 93 -30.49 -4.00 13.19
CA SER A 93 -31.60 -4.61 12.44
C SER A 93 -32.15 -5.87 13.11
N ASN A 94 -31.31 -6.69 13.77
CA ASN A 94 -31.76 -7.89 14.48
C ASN A 94 -32.47 -7.58 15.81
N ARG A 95 -32.44 -6.33 16.27
CA ARG A 95 -33.03 -5.89 17.55
C ARG A 95 -34.35 -5.13 17.39
N SER A 96 -34.76 -4.78 16.17
CA SER A 96 -36.04 -4.16 15.80
C SER A 96 -37.04 -5.20 15.30
#